data_AF-A0AA39MUB7-F1
#
_entry.id   AF-A0AA39MUB7-F1
#
_cell.length_a   1.000
_cell.length_b   1.000
_cell.length_c   1.000
_cell.angle_alpha   90.00
_cell.angle_beta   90.00
_cell.angle_gamma   90.00
#
_symmetry.space_group_name_H-M   'P 1'
#
loop_
_entity.id
_entity.type
_entity.pdbx_description
1 polymer ?
#
loop_
_entity_poly.entity_id
_entity_poly.type
_entity_poly.pdbx_seq_one_letter_code
_entity_poly.pdbx_strand_id
1 'polypeptide(L)'
;MQVDFPYEISLIAELPGHEDRAWHIAWNPTKPILASCSSDKTVRLYDYTATKFTFLTSIPTGHTKTVRAIAWAPSGNTLATASFDSNVGIWEREDGEE
;
A
#
# COMPACT_ATOMS: atom_id res chain seq x y z
N MET A 1 -22.18 -10.15 -30.29
CA MET A 1 -22.51 -8.77 -29.87
C MET A 1 -21.27 -8.24 -29.18
N GLN A 2 -20.52 -7.39 -29.86
CA GLN A 2 -19.27 -6.81 -29.34
C GLN A 2 -19.68 -5.57 -28.54
N VAL A 3 -19.48 -5.60 -27.22
CA VAL A 3 -19.78 -4.46 -26.36
C VAL A 3 -18.55 -3.56 -26.41
N ASP A 4 -18.61 -2.48 -27.19
CA ASP A 4 -17.62 -1.41 -27.13
C ASP A 4 -17.79 -0.67 -25.80
N PHE A 5 -16.79 -0.79 -24.93
CA PHE A 5 -16.71 0.02 -23.72
C PHE A 5 -16.12 1.40 -24.10
N PRO A 6 -16.65 2.51 -23.56
CA PRO A 6 -16.22 3.87 -23.94
C PRO A 6 -14.86 4.28 -23.35
N TYR A 7 -14.08 3.32 -22.83
CA TYR A 7 -12.82 3.57 -22.18
C TYR A 7 -11.82 2.45 -22.48
N GLU A 8 -10.57 2.84 -22.60
CA GLU A 8 -9.43 1.93 -22.73
C GLU A 8 -8.74 1.81 -21.38
N ILE A 9 -8.45 0.58 -20.95
CA ILE A 9 -7.69 0.32 -19.72
C ILE A 9 -6.26 0.01 -20.16
N SER A 10 -5.32 0.87 -19.76
CA SER A 10 -3.90 0.69 -20.03
C SER A 10 -3.09 0.65 -18.74
N LEU A 11 -1.98 -0.11 -18.76
CA LEU A 11 -1.02 -0.13 -17.67
C LEU A 11 -0.22 1.17 -17.69
N ILE A 12 -0.30 1.97 -16.62
CA ILE A 12 0.40 3.25 -16.52
C ILE A 12 1.64 3.22 -15.62
N ALA A 13 1.75 2.25 -14.72
CA ALA A 13 2.87 2.13 -13.78
C ALA A 13 3.01 0.71 -13.24
N GLU A 14 4.26 0.31 -13.01
CA GLU A 14 4.64 -0.87 -12.24
C GLU A 14 5.44 -0.43 -11.01
N LEU A 15 5.17 -1.04 -9.85
CA LEU A 15 5.78 -0.67 -8.57
C LEU A 15 6.69 -1.80 -8.05
N PRO A 16 7.92 -1.94 -8.57
CA PRO A 16 8.79 -3.05 -8.22
C PRO A 16 9.37 -2.93 -6.80
N GLY A 17 9.89 -4.06 -6.35
CA GLY A 17 10.91 -4.14 -5.31
C GLY A 17 10.52 -4.83 -4.02
N HIS A 18 9.24 -5.20 -3.81
CA HIS A 18 8.94 -6.22 -2.80
C HIS A 18 9.77 -7.48 -3.11
N GLU A 19 10.32 -8.09 -2.07
CA GLU A 19 11.23 -9.24 -2.20
C GLU A 19 10.49 -10.57 -2.36
N ASP A 20 9.17 -10.55 -2.15
CA ASP A 20 8.26 -11.68 -2.32
C ASP A 20 6.87 -11.15 -2.75
N ARG A 21 5.87 -12.03 -2.84
CA ARG A 21 4.53 -11.74 -3.36
C ARG A 21 3.91 -10.52 -2.67
N ALA A 22 3.57 -9.51 -3.47
CA ALA A 22 2.68 -8.44 -3.08
C ALA A 22 1.24 -8.97 -2.98
N TRP A 23 0.58 -8.76 -1.84
CA TRP A 23 -0.74 -9.34 -1.55
C TRP A 23 -1.89 -8.36 -1.65
N HIS A 24 -1.69 -7.13 -1.18
CA HIS A 24 -2.78 -6.17 -1.06
C HIS A 24 -2.26 -4.74 -1.18
N ILE A 25 -3.15 -3.83 -1.55
CA ILE A 25 -2.91 -2.39 -1.63
C ILE A 25 -4.01 -1.63 -0.88
N ALA A 26 -3.68 -0.44 -0.39
CA ALA A 26 -4.67 0.46 0.21
C ALA A 26 -4.35 1.92 -0.14
N TRP A 27 -5.35 2.63 -0.63
CA TRP A 27 -5.28 4.06 -0.91
C TRP A 27 -5.53 4.85 0.37
N ASN A 28 -4.70 5.85 0.64
CA ASN A 28 -4.98 6.79 1.71
C ASN A 28 -6.17 7.68 1.29
N PRO A 29 -7.20 7.83 2.14
CA PRO A 29 -8.40 8.57 1.77
C PRO A 29 -8.21 10.10 1.76
N THR A 30 -7.14 10.62 2.34
CA THR A 30 -6.92 12.07 2.55
C THR A 30 -5.68 12.63 1.86
N LYS A 31 -4.68 11.79 1.56
CA LYS A 31 -3.38 12.16 1.02
C LYS A 31 -3.09 11.31 -0.23
N PRO A 32 -2.28 11.79 -1.19
CA PRO A 32 -1.92 11.03 -2.39
C PRO A 32 -0.89 9.93 -2.09
N ILE A 33 -1.24 9.02 -1.17
CA ILE A 33 -0.37 7.93 -0.73
C ILE A 33 -1.04 6.60 -1.05
N LEU A 34 -0.30 5.71 -1.72
CA LEU A 34 -0.64 4.32 -1.90
C LEU A 34 0.24 3.47 -0.97
N ALA A 35 -0.37 2.53 -0.27
CA ALA A 35 0.34 1.50 0.49
C ALA A 35 0.21 0.15 -0.21
N SER A 36 1.26 -0.66 -0.18
CA SER A 36 1.24 -2.08 -0.58
C SER A 36 1.86 -2.96 0.50
N CYS A 37 1.38 -4.20 0.64
CA CYS A 37 1.93 -5.16 1.60
C CYS A 37 2.36 -6.47 0.93
N SER A 38 3.29 -7.20 1.57
CA SER A 38 3.94 -8.36 0.96
C SER A 38 4.25 -9.50 1.95
N SER A 39 4.57 -10.66 1.38
CA SER A 39 5.13 -11.82 2.09
C SER A 39 6.50 -11.55 2.69
N ASP A 40 7.23 -10.55 2.19
CA ASP A 40 8.50 -10.07 2.74
C ASP A 40 8.34 -9.35 4.10
N LYS A 41 7.11 -9.29 4.63
CA LYS A 41 6.77 -8.72 5.95
C LYS A 41 6.89 -7.20 6.01
N THR A 42 6.99 -6.55 4.85
CA THR A 42 7.05 -5.10 4.74
C THR A 42 5.77 -4.52 4.19
N VAL A 43 5.57 -3.24 4.49
CA VAL A 43 4.63 -2.37 3.77
C VAL A 43 5.43 -1.32 3.04
N ARG A 44 5.13 -1.09 1.77
CA ARG A 44 5.75 0.00 1.00
C ARG A 44 4.75 1.12 0.80
N LEU A 45 5.24 2.35 0.90
CA LEU A 45 4.48 3.56 0.64
C LEU A 45 4.97 4.23 -0.63
N TYR A 46 4.02 4.75 -1.39
CA TYR A 46 4.25 5.45 -2.64
C TYR A 46 3.47 6.75 -2.64
N ASP A 47 4.13 7.83 -3.04
CA ASP A 47 3.46 9.06 -3.44
C ASP A 47 2.96 8.86 -4.88
N TYR A 48 1.85 9.49 -5.22
CA TYR A 48 1.35 9.42 -6.58
C TYR A 48 0.70 10.72 -7.06
N THR A 49 0.83 10.95 -8.35
CA THR A 49 0.02 11.90 -9.10
C THR A 49 -0.89 11.13 -10.06
N ALA A 50 -1.65 11.83 -10.91
CA ALA A 50 -2.55 11.19 -11.86
C ALA A 50 -1.87 10.17 -12.80
N THR A 51 -0.56 10.31 -13.07
CA THR A 51 0.15 9.51 -14.07
C THR A 51 1.46 8.92 -13.58
N LYS A 52 1.87 9.19 -12.33
CA LYS A 52 3.18 8.77 -11.82
C LYS A 52 3.07 8.30 -10.38
N PHE A 53 3.80 7.24 -10.07
CA PHE A 53 3.97 6.72 -8.72
C PHE A 53 5.46 6.76 -8.37
N THR A 54 5.77 7.18 -7.15
CA THR A 54 7.15 7.31 -6.67
C THR A 54 7.26 6.61 -5.32
N PHE A 55 8.22 5.69 -5.20
CA PHE A 55 8.51 5.04 -3.93
C PHE A 55 8.93 6.08 -2.89
N LEU A 56 8.28 6.07 -1.74
CA LEU A 56 8.62 6.93 -0.61
C LEU A 56 9.51 6.19 0.38
N THR A 57 9.00 5.08 0.94
CA THR A 57 9.68 4.35 2.00
C THR A 57 9.09 2.94 2.17
N SER A 58 9.80 2.12 2.93
CA SER A 58 9.36 0.80 3.38
C SER A 58 9.26 0.79 4.90
N ILE A 59 8.15 0.26 5.42
CA ILE A 59 7.89 0.06 6.84
C ILE A 59 8.21 -1.42 7.15
N PRO A 60 9.28 -1.70 7.92
CA PRO A 60 9.51 -3.03 8.46
C PRO A 60 8.49 -3.27 9.58
N THR A 61 7.41 -3.99 9.27
CA THR A 61 6.25 -4.07 10.17
C THR A 61 6.50 -4.81 11.49
N GLY A 62 7.67 -5.42 11.67
CA GLY A 62 7.94 -6.31 12.81
C GLY A 62 7.11 -7.61 12.81
N HIS A 63 6.16 -7.78 11.88
CA HIS A 63 5.41 -9.01 11.71
C HIS A 63 6.37 -10.17 11.45
N THR A 64 6.11 -11.31 12.06
CA THR A 64 6.98 -12.49 11.93
C THR A 64 6.66 -13.32 10.68
N LYS A 65 5.49 -13.08 10.07
CA LYS A 65 4.98 -13.75 8.87
C LYS A 65 4.40 -12.74 7.88
N THR A 66 3.98 -13.26 6.72
CA THR A 66 3.35 -12.51 5.61
C THR A 66 2.29 -11.52 6.07
N VAL A 67 2.40 -10.28 5.59
CA VAL A 67 1.34 -9.28 5.70
C VAL A 67 0.38 -9.49 4.52
N ARG A 68 -0.84 -9.90 4.84
CA ARG A 68 -1.83 -10.32 3.84
C ARG A 68 -2.79 -9.20 3.46
N ALA A 69 -3.05 -8.27 4.38
CA ALA A 69 -3.96 -7.17 4.14
C ALA A 69 -3.50 -5.91 4.86
N ILE A 70 -3.88 -4.77 4.27
CA ILE A 70 -3.71 -3.45 4.82
C ILE A 70 -4.98 -2.63 4.62
N ALA A 71 -5.21 -1.65 5.49
CA ALA A 71 -6.30 -0.70 5.38
C ALA A 71 -5.92 0.64 6.02
N TRP A 72 -6.14 1.73 5.31
CA TRP A 72 -6.05 3.07 5.90
C TRP A 72 -7.30 3.35 6.73
N ALA A 73 -7.12 3.98 7.89
CA ALA A 73 -8.23 4.56 8.60
C ALA A 73 -8.89 5.67 7.76
N PRO A 74 -10.20 5.91 7.91
CA PRO A 74 -10.89 6.99 7.19
C PRO A 74 -10.28 8.38 7.39
N SER A 75 -9.63 8.60 8.54
CA SER A 75 -8.89 9.84 8.83
C SER A 75 -7.60 10.00 8.01
N GLY A 76 -7.08 8.92 7.42
CA GLY A 76 -5.81 8.89 6.69
C GLY A 76 -4.55 8.99 7.55
N ASN A 77 -4.67 9.04 8.87
CA ASN A 77 -3.51 9.19 9.77
C ASN A 77 -2.90 7.85 10.21
N THR A 78 -3.71 6.78 10.22
CA THR A 78 -3.27 5.46 10.66
C THR A 78 -3.50 4.41 9.58
N LEU A 79 -2.58 3.44 9.53
CA LEU A 79 -2.63 2.27 8.67
C LEU A 79 -2.70 1.02 9.55
N ALA A 80 -3.63 0.12 9.25
CA ALA A 80 -3.71 -1.20 9.86
C ALA A 80 -3.07 -2.24 8.94
N THR A 81 -2.31 -3.18 9.52
CA THR A 81 -1.74 -4.37 8.85
C THR A 81 -2.30 -5.64 9.49
N ALA A 82 -2.68 -6.62 8.68
CA ALA A 82 -3.07 -7.95 9.16
C ALA A 82 -2.12 -9.02 8.62
N SER A 83 -1.60 -9.85 9.53
CA SER A 83 -0.54 -10.81 9.23
C SER A 83 -0.93 -12.25 9.59
N PHE A 84 -0.30 -13.21 8.91
CA PHE A 84 -0.39 -14.63 9.27
C PHE A 84 0.24 -14.98 10.62
N ASP A 85 0.94 -14.05 11.25
CA ASP A 85 1.42 -14.22 12.63
C ASP A 85 0.32 -14.09 13.69
N SER A 86 -0.94 -13.98 13.26
CA SER A 86 -2.14 -13.86 14.10
C SER A 86 -2.29 -12.51 14.80
N ASN A 87 -1.48 -11.51 14.42
CA ASN A 87 -1.56 -10.17 14.98
C ASN A 87 -1.94 -9.11 13.94
N VAL A 88 -2.45 -8.00 14.45
CA VAL A 88 -2.73 -6.77 13.71
C VAL A 88 -1.75 -5.70 14.18
N GLY A 89 -1.07 -5.04 13.25
CA GLY A 89 -0.25 -3.87 13.52
C GLY A 89 -1.03 -2.59 13.22
N ILE A 90 -0.87 -1.57 14.05
CA ILE A 90 -1.40 -0.23 13.80
C ILE A 90 -0.22 0.73 13.71
N TRP A 91 -0.17 1.48 12.62
CA TRP A 91 0.93 2.37 12.27
C TRP A 91 0.38 3.78 12.20
N GLU A 92 0.86 4.68 13.05
CA GLU A 92 0.60 6.10 12.93
C GLU A 92 1.76 6.79 12.23
N ARG A 93 1.43 7.78 11.39
CA ARG A 93 2.44 8.67 10.84
C ARG A 93 2.76 9.73 11.90
N GLU A 94 3.91 9.62 12.54
CA GLU A 94 4.50 10.78 13.21
C GLU A 94 4.97 11.73 12.12
N ASP A 95 4.29 12.87 11.97
CA ASP A 95 4.89 14.00 11.27
C ASP A 95 6.05 14.44 12.15
N GLY A 96 7.28 14.14 11.73
CA GLY A 96 8.47 14.62 12.43
C GLY A 96 8.35 16.13 12.56
N GLU A 97 8.30 16.63 13.79
CA GLU A 97 8.57 18.03 14.06
C GLU A 97 9.93 18.35 13.43
N GLU A 98 9.97 19.37 12.56
CA GLU A 98 11.20 19.84 11.92
C GLU A 98 12.32 20.16 12.92
#